data_AF-A0A970Q4D2-F1
#
_entry.id   AF-A0A970Q4D2-F1
#
_cell.length_a   1.000
_cell.length_b   1.000
_cell.length_c   1.000
_cell.angle_alpha   90.00
_cell.angle_beta   90.00
_cell.angle_gamma   90.00
#
_symmetry.space_group_name_H-M   'P 1'
#
loop_
_entity.id
_entity.type
_entity.pdbx_description
1 polymer ?
#
loop_
_entity_poly.entity_id
_entity_poly.type
_entity_poly.pdbx_seq_one_letter_code
_entity_poly.pdbx_strand_id
1 'polypeptide(L)'
;MGGQLTAPMELKEIIVITDGKSNVGGDPAGAALLAHKKGIIVNAIGIMDRGETEEPYIELENIAKAGGGICDIIPLSMLGYSVQMVTMQSVQMTIERAVSRQLRQITGYSLEDMEPDSRSRILEYIQKVGNEVSLKCVVALDCSGSMRSRIKTALGSVQDLLISLKTRKGRSYLGIVAFPGGAGRDSKVISGFTDDFDQLALRLNRIKTGGPTPTYGGIVQASCLFDGETRHGDSFLASVYPEEGDERSFIL
;
A
#
# COMPACT_ATOMS: atom_id res chain seq x y z
N MET A 1 37.01 -12.54 3.35
CA MET A 1 35.69 -13.16 3.46
C MET A 1 34.69 -12.22 2.81
N GLY A 2 34.24 -12.55 1.61
CA GLY A 2 33.29 -11.72 0.87
C GLY A 2 31.92 -11.80 1.53
N GLY A 3 31.49 -10.70 2.15
CA GLY A 3 30.13 -10.54 2.61
C GLY A 3 29.21 -10.70 1.40
N GLN A 4 28.45 -11.79 1.41
CA GLN A 4 27.40 -12.07 0.45
C GLN A 4 26.46 -10.86 0.44
N LEU A 5 26.37 -10.15 -0.69
CA LEU A 5 25.40 -9.07 -0.85
C LEU A 5 24.03 -9.66 -0.53
N THR A 6 23.47 -9.24 0.60
CA THR A 6 22.06 -9.39 0.93
C THR A 6 21.26 -9.02 -0.32
N ALA A 7 20.28 -9.85 -0.70
CA ALA A 7 19.39 -9.53 -1.81
C ALA A 7 18.99 -8.05 -1.75
N PRO A 8 18.99 -7.32 -2.89
CA PRO A 8 18.68 -5.90 -2.87
C PRO A 8 17.33 -5.72 -2.17
N MET A 9 17.33 -4.88 -1.13
CA MET A 9 16.12 -4.58 -0.37
C MET A 9 15.06 -4.07 -1.35
N GLU A 10 13.91 -4.76 -1.39
CA GLU A 10 12.74 -4.38 -2.18
C GLU A 10 11.62 -4.07 -1.19
N LEU A 11 11.19 -2.81 -1.18
CA LEU A 11 10.06 -2.35 -0.38
C LEU A 11 8.76 -2.63 -1.11
N LYS A 12 7.75 -3.07 -0.35
CA LYS A 12 6.42 -3.39 -0.86
C LYS A 12 5.41 -2.49 -0.18
N GLU A 13 4.65 -1.74 -0.99
CA GLU A 13 3.65 -0.80 -0.47
C GLU A 13 2.31 -0.93 -1.20
N ILE A 14 1.23 -0.77 -0.47
CA ILE A 14 -0.12 -0.54 -1.00
C ILE A 14 -0.52 0.86 -0.59
N ILE A 15 -1.07 1.64 -1.53
CA ILE A 15 -1.69 2.93 -1.24
C ILE A 15 -3.17 2.81 -1.54
N VAL A 16 -3.99 2.82 -0.50
CA VAL A 16 -5.45 2.85 -0.63
C VAL A 16 -5.88 4.30 -0.79
N ILE A 17 -6.61 4.60 -1.87
CA ILE A 17 -7.17 5.94 -2.13
C ILE A 17 -8.69 5.81 -2.20
N THR A 18 -9.41 6.49 -1.32
CA THR A 18 -10.88 6.48 -1.29
C THR A 18 -11.45 7.82 -0.83
N ASP A 19 -12.66 8.12 -1.27
CA ASP A 19 -13.44 9.27 -0.83
C ASP A 19 -14.61 8.90 0.09
N GLY A 20 -14.70 7.63 0.52
CA GLY A 20 -15.87 7.15 1.25
C GLY A 20 -15.58 5.99 2.19
N LYS A 21 -16.59 5.67 3.00
CA LYS A 21 -16.57 4.55 3.93
C LYS A 21 -16.77 3.23 3.18
N SER A 22 -16.04 2.19 3.56
CA SER A 22 -16.34 0.83 3.14
C SER A 22 -17.78 0.50 3.51
N ASN A 23 -18.56 0.05 2.53
CA ASN A 23 -19.99 -0.20 2.70
C ASN A 23 -20.41 -1.62 2.32
N VAL A 24 -19.46 -2.43 1.85
CA VAL A 24 -19.64 -3.84 1.47
C VAL A 24 -18.35 -4.62 1.66
N GLY A 25 -18.45 -5.92 1.94
CA GLY A 25 -17.32 -6.83 2.07
C GLY A 25 -16.83 -7.02 3.50
N GLY A 26 -15.62 -7.57 3.65
CA GLY A 26 -14.99 -7.86 4.94
C GLY A 26 -14.37 -6.63 5.63
N ASP A 27 -13.52 -6.88 6.64
CA ASP A 27 -12.84 -5.84 7.42
C ASP A 27 -11.54 -5.33 6.74
N PRO A 28 -11.49 -4.08 6.24
CA PRO A 28 -10.32 -3.53 5.57
C PRO A 28 -9.08 -3.45 6.47
N ALA A 29 -9.24 -3.17 7.77
CA ALA A 29 -8.12 -3.11 8.69
C ALA A 29 -7.52 -4.50 8.93
N GLY A 30 -8.36 -5.54 9.02
CA GLY A 30 -7.94 -6.93 9.02
C GLY A 30 -7.15 -7.32 7.77
N ALA A 31 -7.60 -6.90 6.58
CA ALA A 31 -6.85 -7.13 5.34
C ALA A 31 -5.49 -6.42 5.33
N ALA A 32 -5.42 -5.18 5.82
CA ALA A 32 -4.18 -4.43 5.95
C ALA A 32 -3.20 -5.07 6.93
N LEU A 33 -3.69 -5.59 8.06
CA LEU A 33 -2.88 -6.35 9.02
C LEU A 33 -2.27 -7.60 8.39
N LEU A 34 -3.03 -8.33 7.58
CA LEU A 34 -2.55 -9.52 6.87
C LEU A 34 -1.49 -9.15 5.83
N ALA A 35 -1.67 -8.05 5.10
CA ALA A 35 -0.65 -7.53 4.18
C ALA A 35 0.64 -7.14 4.93
N HIS A 36 0.51 -6.46 6.08
CA HIS A 36 1.64 -6.06 6.91
C HIS A 36 2.44 -7.26 7.44
N LYS A 37 1.76 -8.33 7.86
CA LYS A 37 2.42 -9.59 8.25
C LYS A 37 3.24 -10.23 7.13
N LYS A 38 2.95 -9.91 5.85
CA LYS A 38 3.72 -10.33 4.67
C LYS A 38 4.84 -9.34 4.28
N GLY A 39 5.07 -8.30 5.08
CA GLY A 39 6.06 -7.27 4.81
C GLY A 39 5.60 -6.22 3.78
N ILE A 40 4.29 -6.09 3.57
CA ILE A 40 3.70 -5.06 2.70
C ILE A 40 3.17 -3.93 3.58
N ILE A 41 3.68 -2.71 3.42
CA ILE A 41 3.14 -1.55 4.12
C ILE A 41 1.84 -1.11 3.44
N VAL A 42 0.80 -0.83 4.22
CA VAL A 42 -0.47 -0.31 3.69
C VAL A 42 -0.65 1.12 4.18
N ASN A 43 -0.57 2.05 3.24
CA ASN A 43 -0.87 3.46 3.41
C ASN A 43 -2.33 3.74 2.99
N ALA A 44 -2.93 4.78 3.57
CA ALA A 44 -4.30 5.18 3.26
C ALA A 44 -4.37 6.69 2.98
N ILE A 45 -5.08 7.08 1.93
CA ILE A 45 -5.31 8.48 1.59
C ILE A 45 -6.80 8.70 1.39
N GLY A 46 -7.37 9.54 2.25
CA GLY A 46 -8.77 9.94 2.21
C GLY A 46 -8.94 11.25 1.46
N ILE A 47 -9.92 11.30 0.54
CA ILE A 47 -10.24 12.52 -0.20
C ILE A 47 -11.44 13.20 0.46
N MET A 48 -11.20 14.31 1.16
CA MET A 48 -12.27 15.07 1.83
C MET A 48 -13.30 15.60 0.85
N ASP A 49 -14.59 15.48 1.19
CA ASP A 49 -15.65 16.36 0.68
C ASP A 49 -16.14 17.34 1.75
N ARG A 50 -16.68 18.47 1.31
CA ARG A 50 -17.37 19.41 2.19
C ARG A 50 -18.68 18.77 2.68
N GLY A 51 -18.72 18.42 3.96
CA GLY A 51 -19.96 18.04 4.65
C GLY A 51 -20.06 16.59 5.11
N GLU A 52 -18.98 15.81 5.05
CA GLU A 52 -18.95 14.45 5.61
C GLU A 52 -18.68 14.44 7.11
N THR A 53 -19.24 13.44 7.80
CA THR A 53 -18.95 13.09 9.20
C THR A 53 -17.54 12.50 9.34
N GLU A 54 -16.91 12.55 10.53
CA GLU A 54 -15.53 12.06 10.76
C GLU A 54 -15.33 10.54 10.57
N GLU A 55 -16.40 9.74 10.52
CA GLU A 55 -16.35 8.27 10.50
C GLU A 55 -15.54 7.62 9.36
N PRO A 56 -15.61 8.06 8.09
CA PRO A 56 -14.81 7.49 7.00
C PRO A 56 -13.30 7.64 7.23
N TYR A 57 -12.88 8.68 7.95
CA TYR A 57 -11.47 8.93 8.24
C TYR A 57 -10.93 7.99 9.31
N ILE A 58 -11.75 7.62 10.30
CA ILE A 58 -11.37 6.64 11.34
C ILE A 58 -11.06 5.27 10.71
N GLU A 59 -11.82 4.85 9.70
CA GLU A 59 -11.55 3.60 8.98
C GLU A 59 -10.17 3.64 8.29
N LEU A 60 -9.83 4.74 7.62
CA LEU A 60 -8.55 4.90 6.94
C LEU A 60 -7.37 4.94 7.91
N GLU A 61 -7.53 5.62 9.05
CA GLU A 61 -6.52 5.59 10.12
C GLU A 61 -6.30 4.17 10.64
N ASN A 62 -7.37 3.40 10.83
CA ASN A 62 -7.27 2.00 11.27
C ASN A 62 -6.60 1.11 10.22
N ILE A 63 -6.90 1.31 8.93
CA ILE A 63 -6.24 0.62 7.82
C ILE A 63 -4.73 0.91 7.84
N ALA A 64 -4.34 2.18 7.87
CA ALA A 64 -2.93 2.57 7.86
C ALA A 64 -2.19 2.05 9.08
N LYS A 65 -2.79 2.19 10.28
CA LYS A 65 -2.23 1.70 11.54
C LYS A 65 -2.03 0.18 11.52
N ALA A 66 -3.03 -0.58 11.09
CA ALA A 66 -2.93 -2.04 10.95
C ALA A 66 -1.92 -2.46 9.87
N GLY A 67 -1.82 -1.67 8.81
CA GLY A 67 -0.88 -1.80 7.71
C GLY A 67 0.55 -1.37 8.00
N GLY A 68 0.80 -0.76 9.17
CA GLY A 68 2.08 -0.15 9.52
C GLY A 68 2.45 1.08 8.68
N GLY A 69 1.51 1.66 7.94
CA GLY A 69 1.70 2.80 7.05
C GLY A 69 1.24 4.13 7.63
N ILE A 70 1.03 5.09 6.73
CA ILE A 70 0.63 6.47 7.02
C ILE A 70 -0.80 6.68 6.50
N CYS A 71 -1.59 7.43 7.26
CA CYS A 71 -2.89 7.94 6.83
C CYS A 71 -2.78 9.43 6.56
N ASP A 72 -3.29 9.88 5.42
CA ASP A 72 -3.41 11.32 5.10
C ASP A 72 -4.82 11.62 4.60
N ILE A 73 -5.43 12.69 5.09
CA ILE A 73 -6.79 13.10 4.74
C ILE A 73 -6.69 14.49 4.13
N ILE A 74 -7.02 14.62 2.85
CA ILE A 74 -6.68 15.80 2.04
C ILE A 74 -7.81 16.21 1.11
N PRO A 75 -7.89 17.48 0.69
CA PRO A 75 -8.75 17.86 -0.42
C PRO A 75 -8.23 17.27 -1.73
N LEU A 76 -9.14 16.95 -2.67
CA LEU A 76 -8.80 16.33 -3.96
C LEU A 76 -7.69 17.06 -4.73
N SER A 77 -7.60 18.39 -4.61
CA SER A 77 -6.56 19.20 -5.25
C SER A 77 -5.13 18.90 -4.78
N MET A 78 -4.98 18.28 -3.60
CA MET A 78 -3.69 17.95 -2.98
C MET A 78 -3.30 16.49 -3.16
N LEU A 79 -4.12 15.67 -3.82
CA LEU A 79 -3.95 14.22 -3.85
C LEU A 79 -2.61 13.81 -4.48
N GLY A 80 -2.19 14.41 -5.59
CA GLY A 80 -0.90 14.08 -6.23
C GLY A 80 0.28 14.33 -5.29
N TYR A 81 0.26 15.46 -4.59
CA TYR A 81 1.27 15.80 -3.59
C TYR A 81 1.25 14.83 -2.39
N SER A 82 0.06 14.54 -1.86
CA SER A 82 -0.10 13.63 -0.71
C SER A 82 0.39 12.22 -1.03
N VAL A 83 0.00 11.67 -2.19
CA VAL A 83 0.44 10.34 -2.65
C VAL A 83 1.97 10.26 -2.72
N GLN A 84 2.63 11.30 -3.26
CA GLN A 84 4.08 11.37 -3.28
C GLN A 84 4.69 11.41 -1.88
N MET A 85 4.18 12.31 -1.02
CA MET A 85 4.70 12.49 0.34
C MET A 85 4.54 11.24 1.19
N VAL A 86 3.35 10.64 1.18
CA VAL A 86 3.04 9.41 1.90
C VAL A 86 3.97 8.27 1.45
N THR A 87 4.19 8.13 0.14
CA THR A 87 5.14 7.11 -0.39
C THR A 87 6.57 7.36 0.13
N MET A 88 7.06 8.60 0.04
CA MET A 88 8.43 8.92 0.46
C MET A 88 8.63 8.73 1.97
N GLN A 89 7.68 9.20 2.78
CA GLN A 89 7.72 9.05 4.24
C GLN A 89 7.60 7.59 4.65
N SER A 90 6.69 6.83 4.03
CA SER A 90 6.51 5.40 4.29
C SER A 90 7.79 4.60 4.02
N VAL A 91 8.46 4.86 2.88
CA VAL A 91 9.76 4.26 2.55
C VAL A 91 10.80 4.59 3.61
N GLN A 92 10.93 5.87 3.98
CA GLN A 92 11.91 6.31 4.97
C GLN A 92 11.66 5.66 6.34
N MET A 93 10.42 5.68 6.82
CA MET A 93 10.02 5.06 8.09
C MET A 93 10.26 3.56 8.10
N THR A 94 10.04 2.88 6.97
CA THR A 94 10.27 1.43 6.85
C THR A 94 11.75 1.09 7.00
N ILE A 95 12.62 1.86 6.35
CA ILE A 95 14.08 1.68 6.47
C ILE A 95 14.55 2.06 7.87
N GLU A 96 14.07 3.17 8.42
CA GLU A 96 14.40 3.60 9.77
C GLU A 96 14.03 2.53 10.80
N ARG A 97 12.82 1.98 10.74
CA ARG A 97 12.39 0.86 11.62
C ARG A 97 13.29 -0.36 11.47
N ALA A 98 13.67 -0.70 10.24
CA ALA A 98 14.59 -1.82 9.99
C ALA A 98 15.97 -1.57 10.61
N VAL A 99 16.53 -0.38 10.41
CA VAL A 99 17.83 0.05 10.96
C VAL A 99 17.77 0.11 12.49
N SER A 100 16.76 0.74 13.08
CA SER A 100 16.56 0.80 14.54
C SER A 100 16.48 -0.60 15.16
N ARG A 101 15.78 -1.54 14.50
CA ARG A 101 15.69 -2.92 14.96
C ARG A 101 17.05 -3.62 14.93
N GLN A 102 17.82 -3.42 13.87
CA GLN A 102 19.17 -3.99 13.74
C GLN A 102 20.14 -3.39 14.76
N LEU A 103 20.12 -2.07 14.95
CA LEU A 103 20.95 -1.38 15.95
C LEU A 103 20.65 -1.92 17.35
N ARG A 104 19.38 -1.96 17.74
CA ARG A 104 18.97 -2.49 19.05
C ARG A 104 19.40 -3.94 19.26
N GLN A 105 19.39 -4.76 18.22
CA GLN A 105 19.84 -6.16 18.30
C GLN A 105 21.36 -6.29 18.51
N ILE A 106 22.15 -5.39 17.92
CA ILE A 106 23.62 -5.46 17.96
C ILE A 106 24.18 -4.73 19.19
N THR A 107 23.65 -3.55 19.51
CA THR A 107 24.22 -2.64 20.52
C THR A 107 23.40 -2.55 21.80
N GLY A 108 22.12 -2.94 21.76
CA GLY A 108 21.17 -2.78 22.87
C GLY A 108 20.52 -1.39 22.95
N TYR A 109 20.98 -0.41 22.18
CA TYR A 109 20.49 0.97 22.18
C TYR A 109 19.53 1.24 21.01
N SER A 110 18.60 2.16 21.20
CA SER A 110 17.77 2.67 20.11
C SER A 110 18.42 3.87 19.41
N LEU A 111 17.89 4.28 18.24
CA LEU A 111 18.37 5.48 17.54
C LEU A 111 18.24 6.74 18.39
N GLU A 112 17.22 6.79 19.24
CA GLU A 112 16.91 7.92 20.11
C GLU A 112 17.90 8.06 21.27
N ASP A 113 18.55 6.97 21.67
CA ASP A 113 19.58 6.96 22.72
C ASP A 113 20.96 7.45 22.23
N MET A 114 21.11 7.66 20.93
CA MET A 114 22.40 8.00 20.32
C MET A 114 22.72 9.49 20.41
N GLU A 115 24.00 9.80 20.55
CA GLU A 115 24.51 11.17 20.46
C GLU A 115 24.04 11.87 19.16
N PRO A 116 23.71 13.18 19.20
CA PRO A 116 23.12 13.90 18.08
C PRO A 116 23.86 13.74 16.74
N ASP A 117 25.20 13.80 16.76
CA ASP A 117 26.01 13.67 15.54
C ASP A 117 25.93 12.27 14.93
N SER A 118 25.94 11.23 15.76
CA SER A 118 25.86 9.84 15.30
C SER A 118 24.48 9.51 14.76
N ARG A 119 23.43 9.98 15.45
CA ARG A 119 22.05 9.87 14.99
C ARG A 119 21.85 10.57 13.64
N SER A 120 22.40 11.78 13.48
CA SER A 120 22.30 12.54 12.23
C SER A 120 22.91 11.80 11.04
N ARG A 121 24.11 11.21 11.22
CA ARG A 121 24.77 10.39 10.18
C ARG A 121 23.94 9.18 9.77
N ILE A 122 23.26 8.54 10.72
CA ILE A 122 22.41 7.38 10.41
C ILE A 122 21.15 7.81 9.67
N LEU A 123 20.52 8.92 10.07
CA LEU A 123 19.37 9.48 9.37
C LEU A 123 19.71 9.87 7.92
N GLU A 124 20.87 10.49 7.69
CA GLU A 124 21.38 10.76 6.34
C GLU A 124 21.58 9.48 5.53
N TYR A 125 22.12 8.42 6.14
CA TYR A 125 22.26 7.13 5.50
C TYR A 125 20.90 6.51 5.14
N ILE A 126 19.93 6.55 6.05
CA ILE A 126 18.55 6.09 5.81
C ILE A 126 17.92 6.82 4.62
N GLN A 127 18.06 8.15 4.55
CA GLN A 127 17.56 8.93 3.41
C GLN A 127 18.21 8.51 2.10
N LYS A 128 19.53 8.30 2.09
CA LYS A 128 20.25 7.83 0.90
C LYS A 128 19.74 6.48 0.44
N VAL A 129 19.65 5.50 1.36
CA VAL A 129 19.13 4.16 1.05
C VAL A 129 17.68 4.24 0.56
N GLY A 130 16.84 5.09 1.16
CA GLY A 130 15.46 5.29 0.74
C GLY A 130 15.28 5.75 -0.70
N ASN A 131 16.26 6.48 -1.25
CA ASN A 131 16.25 6.91 -2.65
C ASN A 131 16.79 5.85 -3.63
N GLU A 132 17.59 4.89 -3.14
CA GLU A 132 18.29 3.86 -3.94
C GLU A 132 17.58 2.50 -3.90
N VAL A 133 16.78 2.25 -2.86
CA VAL A 133 16.04 0.99 -2.67
C VAL A 133 14.98 0.78 -3.76
N SER A 134 14.81 -0.49 -4.17
CA SER A 134 13.76 -0.84 -5.12
C SER A 134 12.40 -0.78 -4.42
N LEU A 135 11.39 -0.26 -5.12
CA LEU A 135 10.04 -0.08 -4.60
C LEU A 135 9.02 -0.76 -5.53
N LYS A 136 8.21 -1.67 -4.97
CA LYS A 136 6.99 -2.17 -5.60
C LYS A 136 5.80 -1.58 -4.89
N CYS A 137 5.04 -0.77 -5.61
CA CYS A 137 3.86 -0.10 -5.08
C CYS A 137 2.61 -0.58 -5.82
N VAL A 138 1.50 -0.78 -5.11
CA VAL A 138 0.18 -0.96 -5.72
C VAL A 138 -0.74 0.15 -5.26
N VAL A 139 -1.30 0.90 -6.19
CA VAL A 139 -2.38 1.84 -5.90
C VAL A 139 -3.71 1.09 -5.98
N ALA A 140 -4.39 0.98 -4.83
CA ALA A 140 -5.77 0.50 -4.74
C ALA A 140 -6.69 1.73 -4.78
N LEU A 141 -7.34 1.96 -5.91
CA LEU A 141 -8.13 3.15 -6.20
C LEU A 141 -9.63 2.88 -6.11
N ASP A 142 -10.31 3.65 -5.28
CA ASP A 142 -11.76 3.70 -5.25
C ASP A 142 -12.33 4.29 -6.54
N CYS A 143 -13.26 3.55 -7.13
CA CYS A 143 -13.98 3.86 -8.36
C CYS A 143 -15.49 3.73 -8.14
N SER A 144 -15.97 3.84 -6.91
CA SER A 144 -17.39 3.77 -6.55
C SER A 144 -18.20 4.95 -7.12
N GLY A 145 -19.49 4.98 -6.82
CA GLY A 145 -20.39 6.02 -7.31
C GLY A 145 -20.01 7.45 -6.89
N SER A 146 -19.51 7.64 -5.66
CA SER A 146 -19.08 8.95 -5.12
C SER A 146 -17.92 9.53 -5.92
N MET A 147 -17.00 8.67 -6.37
CA MET A 147 -15.82 9.06 -7.15
C MET A 147 -16.13 9.59 -8.56
N ARG A 148 -17.38 9.56 -9.04
CA ARG A 148 -17.71 9.91 -10.43
C ARG A 148 -17.24 11.31 -10.85
N SER A 149 -17.35 12.31 -9.99
CA SER A 149 -16.87 13.67 -10.27
C SER A 149 -15.38 13.86 -10.01
N ARG A 150 -14.74 12.95 -9.27
CA ARG A 150 -13.38 13.08 -8.72
C ARG A 150 -12.34 12.25 -9.44
N ILE A 151 -12.78 11.18 -10.10
CA ILE A 151 -11.91 10.16 -10.68
C ILE A 151 -10.91 10.75 -11.68
N LYS A 152 -11.31 11.72 -12.51
CA LYS A 152 -10.37 12.34 -13.47
C LYS A 152 -9.19 13.00 -12.76
N THR A 153 -9.45 13.74 -11.70
CA THR A 153 -8.39 14.38 -10.90
C THR A 153 -7.58 13.34 -10.16
N ALA A 154 -8.22 12.30 -9.59
CA ALA A 154 -7.52 11.21 -8.91
C ALA A 154 -6.57 10.46 -9.85
N LEU A 155 -7.00 10.19 -11.08
CA LEU A 155 -6.15 9.58 -12.11
C LEU A 155 -4.99 10.50 -12.51
N GLY A 156 -5.22 11.80 -12.61
CA GLY A 156 -4.14 12.79 -12.82
C GLY A 156 -3.12 12.78 -11.67
N SER A 157 -3.59 12.72 -10.43
CA SER A 157 -2.72 12.59 -9.25
C SER A 157 -1.91 11.29 -9.21
N VAL A 158 -2.51 10.17 -9.66
CA VAL A 158 -1.75 8.92 -9.84
C VAL A 158 -0.70 9.06 -10.93
N GLN A 159 -0.98 9.80 -12.02
CA GLN A 159 0.03 10.11 -13.03
C GLN A 159 1.17 10.99 -12.47
N ASP A 160 0.88 11.94 -11.58
CA ASP A 160 1.93 12.72 -10.92
C ASP A 160 2.84 11.82 -10.05
N LEU A 161 2.25 10.85 -9.33
CA LEU A 161 3.02 9.81 -8.63
C LEU A 161 3.91 9.04 -9.61
N LEU A 162 3.39 8.64 -10.77
CA LEU A 162 4.17 7.93 -11.79
C LEU A 162 5.42 8.70 -12.21
N ILE A 163 5.27 10.01 -12.43
CA ILE A 163 6.39 10.89 -12.75
C ILE A 163 7.38 10.93 -11.58
N SER A 164 6.91 11.07 -10.35
CA SER A 164 7.76 11.05 -9.16
C SER A 164 8.56 9.75 -9.03
N LEU A 165 7.90 8.60 -9.20
CA LEU A 165 8.53 7.28 -9.15
C LEU A 165 9.58 7.08 -10.25
N LYS A 166 9.39 7.65 -11.45
CA LYS A 166 10.42 7.66 -12.52
C LYS A 166 11.72 8.35 -12.10
N THR A 167 11.65 9.36 -11.23
CA THR A 167 12.82 10.15 -10.85
C THR A 167 13.66 9.53 -9.72
N ARG A 168 13.16 8.49 -9.06
CA ARG A 168 13.93 7.77 -8.03
C ARG A 168 15.15 7.08 -8.65
N LYS A 169 16.25 6.99 -7.89
CA LYS A 169 17.44 6.24 -8.32
C LYS A 169 17.21 4.73 -8.27
N GLY A 170 16.46 4.27 -7.27
CA GLY A 170 16.00 2.90 -7.17
C GLY A 170 14.92 2.57 -8.19
N ARG A 171 14.85 1.30 -8.61
CA ARG A 171 13.79 0.83 -9.52
C ARG A 171 12.44 0.93 -8.83
N SER A 172 11.44 1.45 -9.55
CA SER A 172 10.07 1.54 -9.06
C SER A 172 9.16 0.79 -10.00
N TYR A 173 8.29 -0.07 -9.47
CA TYR A 173 7.23 -0.73 -10.22
C TYR A 173 5.89 -0.34 -9.61
N LEU A 174 4.91 -0.02 -10.47
CA LEU A 174 3.56 0.29 -10.03
C LEU A 174 2.56 -0.74 -10.57
N GLY A 175 1.74 -1.28 -9.67
CA GLY A 175 0.50 -1.98 -10.00
C GLY A 175 -0.71 -1.10 -9.68
N ILE A 176 -1.84 -1.34 -10.35
CA ILE A 176 -3.08 -0.61 -10.10
C ILE A 176 -4.25 -1.57 -9.99
N VAL A 177 -4.96 -1.47 -8.87
CA VAL A 177 -6.21 -2.17 -8.59
C VAL A 177 -7.32 -1.13 -8.46
N ALA A 178 -8.44 -1.35 -9.12
CA ALA A 178 -9.64 -0.55 -8.95
C ALA A 178 -10.68 -1.34 -8.14
N PHE A 179 -11.38 -0.65 -7.24
CA PHE A 179 -12.53 -1.22 -6.54
C PHE A 179 -13.70 -0.20 -6.58
N PRO A 180 -14.93 -0.61 -6.94
CA PRO A 180 -15.34 -1.97 -7.26
C PRO A 180 -14.82 -2.44 -8.64
N GLY A 181 -14.74 -3.75 -8.85
CA GLY A 181 -14.25 -4.35 -10.09
C GLY A 181 -15.25 -4.35 -11.25
N GLY A 182 -16.49 -3.95 -10.98
CA GLY A 182 -17.62 -4.00 -11.90
C GLY A 182 -18.14 -5.42 -12.15
N ALA A 183 -19.39 -5.51 -12.62
CA ALA A 183 -20.09 -6.78 -12.89
C ALA A 183 -20.13 -7.73 -11.67
N GLY A 184 -20.41 -7.18 -10.48
CA GLY A 184 -20.54 -7.96 -9.24
C GLY A 184 -19.22 -8.38 -8.59
N ARG A 185 -18.06 -7.93 -9.10
CA ARG A 185 -16.76 -8.19 -8.48
C ARG A 185 -16.35 -7.07 -7.53
N ASP A 186 -15.76 -7.44 -6.41
CA ASP A 186 -15.25 -6.50 -5.41
C ASP A 186 -14.08 -5.67 -5.93
N SER A 187 -13.21 -6.21 -6.78
CA SER A 187 -12.09 -5.45 -7.32
C SER A 187 -11.64 -5.99 -8.67
N LYS A 188 -10.81 -5.20 -9.36
CA LYS A 188 -10.23 -5.56 -10.66
C LYS A 188 -8.81 -5.02 -10.76
N VAL A 189 -7.89 -5.87 -11.19
CA VAL A 189 -6.55 -5.45 -11.61
C VAL A 189 -6.64 -4.66 -12.91
N ILE A 190 -6.25 -3.39 -12.87
CA ILE A 190 -6.12 -2.53 -14.05
C ILE A 190 -4.76 -2.76 -14.70
N SER A 191 -3.73 -2.95 -13.89
CA SER A 191 -2.39 -3.33 -14.31
C SER A 191 -1.66 -4.10 -13.21
N GLY A 192 -0.93 -5.15 -13.58
CA GLY A 192 0.14 -5.69 -12.73
C GLY A 192 1.33 -4.73 -12.65
N PHE A 193 2.36 -5.13 -11.91
CA PHE A 193 3.60 -4.36 -11.77
C PHE A 193 4.22 -4.05 -13.13
N THR A 194 4.51 -2.77 -13.35
CA THR A 194 5.17 -2.27 -14.54
C THR A 194 6.03 -1.06 -14.19
N ASP A 195 7.14 -0.91 -14.90
CA ASP A 195 7.95 0.32 -14.97
C ASP A 195 7.65 1.14 -16.24
N ASP A 196 6.89 0.58 -17.18
CA ASP A 196 6.28 1.31 -18.30
C ASP A 196 5.07 2.11 -17.82
N PHE A 197 5.36 3.26 -17.26
CA PHE A 197 4.37 4.16 -16.71
C PHE A 197 3.57 4.91 -17.78
N ASP A 198 4.06 5.01 -19.02
CA ASP A 198 3.34 5.67 -20.11
C ASP A 198 2.19 4.79 -20.59
N GLN A 199 2.42 3.47 -20.74
CA GLN A 199 1.35 2.50 -20.96
C GLN A 199 0.36 2.45 -19.80
N LEU A 200 0.84 2.58 -18.56
CA LEU A 200 -0.02 2.58 -17.39
C LEU A 200 -0.95 3.80 -17.38
N ALA A 201 -0.44 4.99 -17.72
CA ALA A 201 -1.25 6.20 -17.86
C ALA A 201 -2.36 6.05 -18.90
N LEU A 202 -2.12 5.34 -20.02
CA LEU A 202 -3.16 5.03 -21.01
C LEU A 202 -4.25 4.10 -20.48
N ARG A 203 -3.89 3.11 -19.64
CA ARG A 203 -4.85 2.19 -19.01
C ARG A 203 -5.74 2.90 -18.00
N LEU A 204 -5.19 3.85 -17.25
CA LEU A 204 -5.92 4.65 -16.26
C LEU A 204 -7.11 5.41 -16.87
N ASN A 205 -6.95 5.95 -18.08
CA ASN A 205 -8.01 6.69 -18.78
C ASN A 205 -9.25 5.84 -19.15
N ARG A 206 -9.17 4.52 -19.03
CA ARG A 206 -10.27 3.58 -19.33
C ARG A 206 -11.09 3.18 -18.10
N ILE A 207 -10.69 3.63 -16.92
CA ILE A 207 -11.40 3.33 -15.66
C ILE A 207 -12.77 4.03 -15.68
N LYS A 208 -13.80 3.28 -15.30
CA LYS A 208 -15.17 3.77 -15.15
C LYS A 208 -15.56 3.73 -13.69
N THR A 209 -16.43 4.65 -13.28
CA THR A 209 -16.93 4.76 -11.91
C THR A 209 -18.36 4.26 -11.76
N GLY A 210 -18.65 3.67 -10.60
CA GLY A 210 -19.99 3.26 -10.19
C GLY A 210 -19.98 2.01 -9.32
N GLY A 211 -21.05 1.84 -8.56
CA GLY A 211 -21.19 0.72 -7.62
C GLY A 211 -20.72 1.07 -6.20
N PRO A 212 -20.65 0.05 -5.32
CA PRO A 212 -20.32 0.23 -3.90
C PRO A 212 -18.81 0.36 -3.68
N THR A 213 -18.37 0.46 -2.41
CA THR A 213 -16.98 0.68 -2.00
C THR A 213 -16.44 -0.54 -1.22
N PRO A 214 -16.00 -1.61 -1.91
CA PRO A 214 -15.45 -2.81 -1.28
C PRO A 214 -13.95 -2.67 -0.97
N THR A 215 -13.60 -1.80 -0.01
CA THR A 215 -12.19 -1.49 0.34
C THR A 215 -11.39 -2.73 0.73
N TYR A 216 -12.02 -3.65 1.47
CA TYR A 216 -11.44 -4.96 1.80
C TYR A 216 -10.98 -5.72 0.54
N GLY A 217 -11.85 -5.84 -0.46
CA GLY A 217 -11.55 -6.53 -1.72
C GLY A 217 -10.46 -5.82 -2.54
N GLY A 218 -10.37 -4.50 -2.43
CA GLY A 218 -9.27 -3.70 -2.97
C GLY A 218 -7.91 -4.08 -2.36
N ILE A 219 -7.81 -4.08 -1.02
CA ILE A 219 -6.58 -4.40 -0.29
C ILE A 219 -6.15 -5.86 -0.51
N VAL A 220 -7.11 -6.78 -0.48
CA VAL A 220 -6.87 -8.21 -0.72
C VAL A 220 -6.31 -8.43 -2.13
N GLN A 221 -6.94 -7.84 -3.15
CA GLN A 221 -6.49 -8.00 -4.54
C GLN A 221 -5.15 -7.32 -4.80
N ALA A 222 -4.89 -6.17 -4.16
CA ALA A 222 -3.59 -5.51 -4.20
C ALA A 222 -2.50 -6.38 -3.56
N SER A 223 -2.78 -7.00 -2.42
CA SER A 223 -1.88 -7.93 -1.75
C SER A 223 -1.57 -9.15 -2.63
N CYS A 224 -2.57 -9.69 -3.34
CA CYS A 224 -2.37 -10.83 -4.26
C CYS A 224 -1.38 -10.53 -5.40
N LEU A 225 -1.27 -9.27 -5.86
CA LEU A 225 -0.32 -8.93 -6.92
C LEU A 225 1.12 -9.19 -6.50
N PHE A 226 1.45 -9.03 -5.22
CA PHE A 226 2.76 -9.37 -4.69
C PHE A 226 2.98 -10.88 -4.61
N ASP A 227 1.92 -11.66 -4.36
CA ASP A 227 1.99 -13.13 -4.25
C ASP A 227 2.14 -13.81 -5.61
N GLY A 228 1.58 -13.24 -6.69
CA GLY A 228 1.68 -13.75 -8.07
C GLY A 228 3.09 -13.79 -8.66
N GLU A 229 4.06 -13.16 -8.00
CA GLU A 229 5.49 -13.29 -8.29
C GLU A 229 6.22 -14.22 -7.30
N THR A 230 5.62 -14.49 -6.13
CA THR A 230 6.29 -15.17 -5.02
C THR A 230 6.09 -16.69 -5.01
N ARG A 231 5.25 -17.29 -5.86
CA ARG A 231 5.05 -18.76 -5.87
C ARG A 231 4.79 -19.38 -7.25
N HIS A 232 5.73 -20.24 -7.65
CA HIS A 232 5.38 -21.63 -7.95
C HIS A 232 4.63 -22.20 -6.72
N GLY A 233 3.35 -22.56 -6.89
CA GLY A 233 2.59 -23.38 -5.95
C GLY A 233 1.77 -22.64 -4.88
N ASP A 234 0.46 -22.53 -5.13
CA ASP A 234 -0.67 -22.41 -4.19
C ASP A 234 -0.42 -22.00 -2.73
N SER A 235 -1.09 -20.92 -2.26
CA SER A 235 -1.83 -20.91 -0.98
C SER A 235 -2.45 -19.54 -0.61
N PHE A 236 -3.09 -18.81 -1.53
CA PHE A 236 -3.82 -17.59 -1.10
C PHE A 236 -5.15 -17.94 -0.43
N LEU A 237 -5.96 -18.79 -1.07
CA LEU A 237 -7.32 -19.13 -0.61
C LEU A 237 -7.35 -19.84 0.75
N ALA A 238 -6.38 -20.72 1.04
CA ALA A 238 -6.33 -21.47 2.30
C ALA A 238 -6.01 -20.59 3.54
N SER A 239 -5.39 -19.42 3.35
CA SER A 239 -5.11 -18.49 4.45
C SER A 239 -6.27 -17.54 4.76
N VAL A 240 -7.21 -17.42 3.84
CA VAL A 240 -8.40 -16.54 3.94
C VAL A 240 -9.63 -17.34 4.40
N TYR A 241 -9.72 -18.61 4.03
CA TYR A 241 -10.70 -19.57 4.53
C TYR A 241 -9.97 -20.82 5.04
N PRO A 242 -9.68 -20.95 6.35
CA PRO A 242 -9.39 -22.27 6.89
C PRO A 242 -10.65 -23.11 6.67
N GLU A 243 -10.56 -24.22 5.93
CA GLU A 243 -11.67 -25.17 5.89
C GLU A 243 -12.00 -25.53 7.34
N GLU A 244 -13.24 -25.27 7.74
CA GLU A 244 -13.76 -25.77 9.01
C GLU A 244 -13.51 -27.27 9.03
N GLY A 245 -12.69 -27.69 10.01
CA GLY A 245 -12.32 -29.07 10.18
C GLY A 245 -13.56 -29.95 10.27
N ASP A 246 -13.54 -30.99 9.45
CA ASP A 246 -14.40 -32.16 9.45
C ASP A 246 -14.82 -32.56 10.88
N GLU A 247 -16.00 -32.10 11.33
CA GLU A 247 -16.66 -32.61 12.55
C GLU A 247 -17.26 -34.00 12.29
N ARG A 248 -16.46 -34.95 11.78
CA ARG A 248 -16.81 -36.38 11.78
C ARG A 248 -15.59 -37.25 11.91
N SER A 249 -15.00 -37.29 13.11
CA SER A 249 -14.30 -38.47 13.64
C SER A 249 -13.88 -38.26 15.10
N PHE A 250 -14.61 -38.88 16.04
CA PHE A 250 -14.18 -39.51 17.32
C PHE A 250 -15.46 -39.80 18.13
N ILE A 251 -16.18 -40.89 17.82
CA ILE A 251 -16.12 -42.22 18.48
C ILE A 251 -16.66 -42.19 19.92
N LEU A 252 -17.88 -42.70 20.10
CA LEU A 252 -18.23 -43.89 20.91
C LEU A 252 -19.62 -44.41 20.52
#